data_AF-A0A0C2GMD7-F1
#
_entry.id   AF-A0A0C2GMD7-F1
#
_cell.length_a   1.000
_cell.length_b   1.000
_cell.length_c   1.000
_cell.angle_alpha   90.00
_cell.angle_beta   90.00
_cell.angle_gamma   90.00
#
_symmetry.space_group_name_H-M   'P 1'
#
loop_
_entity.id
_entity.type
_entity.pdbx_description
1 polymer ?
#
loop_
_entity_poly.entity_id
_entity_poly.type
_entity_poly.pdbx_seq_one_letter_code
_entity_poly.pdbx_strand_id
1 'polypeptide(L)'
;MSFMSDVITAEFEQCASGKMFTVEKKPGICKHFADFLEDNYGSKFRDLLQRSDLGSSGSFGGRKDDNDSIVHDPVIFVHGVSDVAGLKMQAVANQYKAVGYNDRELYSTSYANGARLNPLQWTLYSMKCEYVKQIRALILAVRYYARQNVDIVAFSLGVPIARKAILG
;
A
#
# COMPACT_ATOMS: atom_id res chain seq x y z
N MET A 1 1.07 -7.46 34.51
CA MET A 1 0.43 -7.76 33.21
C MET A 1 -0.39 -6.55 32.79
N SER A 2 0.21 -5.56 32.14
CA SER A 2 -0.54 -4.42 31.59
C SER A 2 0.20 -3.66 30.48
N PHE A 3 1.41 -4.08 30.09
CA PHE A 3 2.22 -3.36 29.09
C PHE A 3 2.16 -3.96 27.68
N MET A 4 1.48 -5.09 27.50
CA MET A 4 1.49 -5.84 26.24
C MET A 4 0.23 -5.62 25.40
N SER A 5 -0.81 -4.99 25.96
CA SER A 5 -2.04 -4.62 25.27
C SER A 5 -1.97 -3.25 24.57
N ASP A 6 -1.10 -2.36 25.04
CA ASP A 6 -1.02 -0.98 24.53
C ASP A 6 -0.14 -0.86 23.26
N VAL A 7 0.60 -1.91 22.90
CA VAL A 7 1.40 -1.96 21.67
C VAL A 7 0.54 -2.29 20.45
N ILE A 8 -0.62 -2.95 20.64
CA ILE A 8 -1.47 -3.43 19.55
C ILE A 8 -2.42 -2.33 19.02
N THR A 9 -2.65 -1.26 19.78
CA THR A 9 -3.60 -0.19 19.41
C THR A 9 -2.97 0.98 18.63
N ALA A 10 -1.65 0.96 18.38
CA ALA A 10 -0.93 2.07 17.75
C ALA A 10 -0.67 1.94 16.23
N GLU A 11 -1.23 0.93 15.55
CA GLU A 11 -0.83 0.56 14.19
C GLU A 11 -1.75 1.08 13.05
N PHE A 12 -2.80 1.85 13.34
CA PHE A 12 -3.92 2.00 12.38
C PHE A 12 -4.47 3.42 12.18
N GLU A 13 -3.61 4.41 11.87
CA GLU A 13 -4.06 5.80 11.76
C GLU A 13 -3.74 6.49 10.41
N GLN A 14 -3.74 5.73 9.31
CA GLN A 14 -3.77 6.32 7.96
C GLN A 14 -5.19 6.77 7.54
N CYS A 15 -6.23 6.33 8.25
CA CYS A 15 -7.61 6.31 7.75
C CYS A 15 -8.58 7.12 8.63
N ALA A 16 -8.06 7.86 9.60
CA ALA A 16 -8.83 8.77 10.44
C ALA A 16 -8.92 10.16 9.78
N SER A 17 -10.14 10.60 9.45
CA SER A 17 -10.37 11.99 9.05
C SER A 17 -10.34 12.92 10.27
N GLY A 18 -9.32 13.76 10.36
CA GLY A 18 -9.32 14.97 11.19
C GLY A 18 -9.34 14.79 12.71
N LYS A 19 -8.15 14.78 13.32
CA LYS A 19 -7.79 15.66 14.45
C LYS A 19 -6.29 15.59 14.70
N MET A 20 -5.69 16.75 14.93
CA MET A 20 -4.29 16.94 15.23
C MET A 20 -4.04 16.57 16.70
N PHE A 21 -3.49 15.39 16.95
CA PHE A 21 -2.83 15.05 18.22
C PHE A 21 -1.48 14.39 17.90
N THR A 22 -0.47 14.76 18.68
CA THR A 22 0.96 14.52 18.47
C THR A 22 1.37 13.08 18.78
N VAL A 23 0.90 12.12 17.99
CA VAL A 23 1.49 10.78 17.90
C VAL A 23 2.12 10.67 16.52
N GLU A 24 3.37 10.21 16.47
CA GLU A 24 4.13 10.08 15.23
C GLU A 24 3.38 9.16 14.25
N LYS A 25 2.72 9.80 13.28
CA LYS A 25 1.86 9.18 12.27
C LYS A 25 2.68 8.17 11.45
N LYS A 26 2.45 6.87 11.64
CA LYS A 26 3.08 5.81 10.85
C LYS A 26 2.14 5.38 9.72
N PRO A 27 2.43 5.72 8.45
CA PRO A 27 1.72 5.17 7.31
C PRO A 27 1.79 3.64 7.26
N GLY A 28 0.72 3.05 6.75
CA GLY A 28 0.43 1.64 6.69
C GLY A 28 -1.02 1.46 6.22
N ILE A 29 -1.32 0.35 5.56
CA ILE A 29 -2.69 0.07 5.13
C ILE A 29 -3.69 0.17 6.30
N CYS A 30 -4.92 0.58 6.01
CA CYS A 30 -5.96 0.71 7.02
C CYS A 30 -6.21 -0.62 7.74
N LYS A 31 -6.56 -0.56 9.04
CA LYS A 31 -6.90 -1.76 9.82
C LYS A 31 -7.89 -2.65 9.11
N HIS A 32 -8.97 -2.06 8.60
CA HIS A 32 -10.01 -2.81 7.91
C HIS A 32 -9.47 -3.58 6.71
N PHE A 33 -8.55 -3.01 5.94
CA PHE A 33 -7.94 -3.73 4.82
C PHE A 33 -6.94 -4.78 5.32
N ALA A 34 -6.14 -4.47 6.35
CA ALA A 34 -5.24 -5.44 6.97
C ALA A 34 -5.98 -6.66 7.53
N ASP A 35 -7.09 -6.44 8.25
CA ASP A 35 -7.97 -7.48 8.77
C ASP A 35 -8.54 -8.33 7.61
N PHE A 36 -9.06 -7.68 6.56
CA PHE A 36 -9.52 -8.40 5.36
C PHE A 36 -8.42 -9.29 4.76
N LEU A 37 -7.19 -8.78 4.66
CA LEU A 37 -6.07 -9.57 4.12
C LEU A 37 -5.74 -10.76 5.01
N GLU A 38 -5.72 -10.57 6.32
CA GLU A 38 -5.45 -11.64 7.28
C GLU A 38 -6.56 -12.70 7.30
N ASP A 39 -7.82 -12.28 7.35
CA ASP A 39 -8.97 -13.17 7.41
C ASP A 39 -9.13 -14.03 6.15
N ASN A 40 -8.77 -13.49 4.98
CA ASN A 40 -8.97 -14.17 3.70
C ASN A 40 -7.71 -14.89 3.17
N TYR A 41 -6.51 -14.45 3.57
CA TYR A 41 -5.25 -14.94 3.00
C TYR A 41 -4.17 -15.25 4.05
N GLY A 42 -4.40 -14.92 5.32
CA GLY A 42 -3.49 -15.17 6.43
C GLY A 42 -2.45 -14.07 6.68
N SER A 43 -1.88 -14.09 7.89
CA SER A 43 -0.93 -13.07 8.38
C SER A 43 0.27 -12.85 7.46
N LYS A 44 0.86 -13.90 6.90
CA LYS A 44 1.99 -13.79 5.96
C LYS A 44 1.65 -12.99 4.70
N PHE A 45 0.42 -13.12 4.19
CA PHE A 45 -0.02 -12.38 3.01
C PHE A 45 -0.29 -10.91 3.35
N ARG A 46 -0.90 -10.67 4.51
CA ARG A 46 -1.05 -9.32 5.08
C ARG A 46 0.30 -8.64 5.25
N ASP A 47 1.29 -9.30 5.85
CA ASP A 47 2.63 -8.75 6.08
C ASP A 47 3.36 -8.44 4.77
N LEU A 48 3.25 -9.32 3.77
CA LEU A 48 3.80 -9.12 2.43
C LEU A 48 3.30 -7.82 1.80
N LEU A 49 2.00 -7.52 1.93
CA LEU A 49 1.42 -6.32 1.35
C LEU A 49 1.54 -5.09 2.24
N GLN A 50 1.51 -5.22 3.56
CA GLN A 50 1.57 -4.11 4.50
C GLN A 50 2.98 -3.50 4.59
N ARG A 51 4.04 -4.32 4.49
CA ARG A 51 5.44 -3.87 4.54
C ARG A 51 5.76 -3.02 5.78
N SER A 52 5.29 -3.46 6.95
CA SER A 52 5.55 -2.79 8.25
C SER A 52 7.05 -2.65 8.54
N ASP A 53 7.89 -3.49 7.95
CA ASP A 53 9.35 -3.42 8.03
C ASP A 53 9.93 -2.11 7.44
N LEU A 54 9.19 -1.43 6.57
CA LEU A 54 9.53 -0.11 6.02
C LEU A 54 8.81 1.05 6.73
N GLY A 55 8.05 0.76 7.78
CA GLY A 55 7.24 1.74 8.50
C GLY A 55 6.35 2.57 7.56
N SER A 56 6.45 3.89 7.72
CA SER A 56 5.72 4.91 6.94
C SER A 56 5.89 4.84 5.43
N SER A 57 6.91 4.13 4.95
CA SER A 57 7.22 4.03 3.54
C SER A 57 6.67 2.75 2.90
N GLY A 58 6.18 1.81 3.72
CA GLY A 58 5.83 0.46 3.29
C GLY A 58 4.70 0.43 2.28
N SER A 59 3.50 0.83 2.71
CA SER A 59 2.26 0.69 1.95
C SER A 59 1.20 1.68 2.44
N PHE A 60 0.16 1.89 1.62
CA PHE A 60 -1.01 2.67 2.00
C PHE A 60 -2.28 2.16 1.32
N GLY A 61 -3.43 2.55 1.88
CA GLY A 61 -4.76 2.32 1.31
C GLY A 61 -5.67 1.48 2.20
N GLY A 62 -6.95 1.49 1.85
CA GLY A 62 -8.00 0.73 2.53
C GLY A 62 -9.11 1.61 3.07
N ARG A 63 -10.22 0.98 3.46
CA ARG A 63 -11.33 1.70 4.10
C ARG A 63 -11.02 1.98 5.56
N LYS A 64 -11.58 3.06 6.10
CA LYS A 64 -11.59 3.29 7.54
C LYS A 64 -12.42 2.22 8.27
N ASP A 65 -13.62 1.97 7.76
CA ASP A 65 -14.60 1.04 8.32
C ASP A 65 -15.58 0.57 7.23
N ASP A 66 -16.57 -0.26 7.58
CA ASP A 66 -17.53 -0.79 6.61
C ASP A 66 -18.46 0.27 6.00
N ASN A 67 -18.68 1.41 6.66
CA ASN A 67 -19.52 2.50 6.14
C ASN A 67 -18.74 3.42 5.19
N ASP A 68 -17.44 3.19 5.03
CA ASP A 68 -16.57 3.98 4.17
C ASP A 68 -16.69 3.53 2.70
N SER A 69 -17.80 3.90 2.06
CA SER A 69 -18.16 3.46 0.70
C SER A 69 -17.18 3.93 -0.37
N ILE A 70 -16.86 3.06 -1.32
CA ILE A 70 -16.02 3.34 -2.50
C ILE A 70 -16.89 3.95 -3.60
N VAL A 71 -16.47 5.08 -4.16
CA VAL A 71 -17.19 5.86 -5.18
C VAL A 71 -16.54 5.74 -6.54
N HIS A 72 -15.21 5.78 -6.59
CA HIS A 72 -14.40 5.66 -7.81
C HIS A 72 -13.73 4.28 -7.88
N ASP A 73 -13.44 3.80 -9.11
CA ASP A 73 -12.60 2.62 -9.29
C ASP A 73 -11.26 2.83 -8.55
N PRO A 74 -10.85 1.87 -7.69
CA PRO A 74 -9.60 1.98 -6.96
C PRO A 74 -8.37 2.12 -7.86
N VAL A 75 -7.44 2.96 -7.45
CA VAL A 75 -6.17 3.19 -8.14
C VAL A 75 -5.03 2.54 -7.36
N ILE A 76 -4.25 1.72 -8.06
CA ILE A 76 -3.07 1.06 -7.53
C ILE A 76 -1.81 1.71 -8.12
N PHE A 77 -0.99 2.26 -7.25
CA PHE A 77 0.27 2.90 -7.62
C PHE A 77 1.44 1.92 -7.52
N VAL A 78 2.24 1.81 -8.58
CA VAL A 78 3.41 0.91 -8.64
C VAL A 78 4.69 1.72 -8.85
N HIS A 79 5.53 1.74 -7.81
CA HIS A 79 6.74 2.54 -7.78
C HIS A 79 7.83 2.04 -8.74
N GLY A 80 8.87 2.85 -8.96
CA GLY A 80 10.01 2.53 -9.81
C GLY A 80 11.21 1.96 -9.04
N VAL A 81 12.38 1.90 -9.70
CA VAL A 81 13.63 1.47 -9.07
C VAL A 81 13.96 2.38 -7.88
N SER A 82 14.56 1.81 -6.83
CA SER A 82 15.08 2.57 -5.68
C SER A 82 14.05 3.46 -4.96
N ASP A 83 12.77 3.22 -5.19
CA ASP A 83 11.64 3.95 -4.60
C ASP A 83 10.80 3.00 -3.73
N VAL A 84 9.82 3.55 -3.03
CA VAL A 84 8.87 2.85 -2.16
C VAL A 84 7.50 3.54 -2.23
N ALA A 85 6.45 2.86 -1.79
CA ALA A 85 5.07 3.33 -1.86
C ALA A 85 4.88 4.70 -1.17
N GLY A 86 5.40 4.85 0.06
CA GLY A 86 5.19 6.07 0.86
C GLY A 86 5.93 7.32 0.39
N LEU A 87 6.64 7.27 -0.76
CA LEU A 87 7.35 8.42 -1.33
C LEU A 87 6.62 8.97 -2.56
N LYS A 88 7.14 8.75 -3.78
CA LYS A 88 6.56 9.37 -4.99
C LYS A 88 5.14 8.89 -5.25
N MET A 89 4.83 7.62 -4.98
CA MET A 89 3.48 7.09 -5.19
C MET A 89 2.48 7.75 -4.23
N GLN A 90 2.86 7.96 -2.96
CA GLN A 90 2.04 8.72 -2.01
C GLN A 90 1.84 10.18 -2.46
N ALA A 91 2.86 10.83 -3.03
CA ALA A 91 2.74 12.17 -3.56
C ALA A 91 1.74 12.24 -4.73
N VAL A 92 1.75 11.26 -5.62
CA VAL A 92 0.77 11.14 -6.71
C VAL A 92 -0.63 10.85 -6.16
N ALA A 93 -0.77 9.93 -5.20
CA ALA A 93 -2.04 9.65 -4.53
C ALA A 93 -2.65 10.91 -3.91
N ASN A 94 -1.83 11.79 -3.31
CA ASN A 94 -2.33 13.06 -2.78
C ASN A 94 -2.86 14.02 -3.85
N GLN A 95 -2.40 13.93 -5.11
CA GLN A 95 -2.99 14.69 -6.22
C GLN A 95 -4.38 14.16 -6.58
N TYR A 96 -4.59 12.84 -6.52
CA TYR A 96 -5.92 12.24 -6.72
C TYR A 96 -6.91 12.69 -5.66
N LYS A 97 -6.46 12.89 -4.42
CA LYS A 97 -7.30 13.45 -3.35
C LYS A 97 -7.80 14.86 -3.65
N ALA A 98 -6.98 15.67 -4.33
CA ALA A 98 -7.37 17.03 -4.73
C ALA A 98 -8.52 17.05 -5.75
N VAL A 99 -8.80 15.93 -6.42
CA VAL A 99 -9.88 15.78 -7.41
C VAL A 99 -11.00 14.83 -6.95
N GLY A 100 -11.07 14.51 -5.66
CA GLY A 100 -12.23 13.83 -5.06
C GLY A 100 -12.01 12.36 -4.67
N TYR A 101 -10.84 11.78 -4.93
CA TYR A 101 -10.50 10.45 -4.42
C TYR A 101 -10.23 10.48 -2.91
N ASN A 102 -10.38 9.33 -2.25
CA ASN A 102 -10.06 9.18 -0.83
C ASN A 102 -9.10 8.01 -0.59
N ASP A 103 -8.53 7.90 0.62
CA ASP A 103 -7.62 6.79 0.98
C ASP A 103 -8.23 5.39 0.78
N ARG A 104 -9.56 5.30 0.85
CA ARG A 104 -10.36 4.11 0.55
C ARG A 104 -10.26 3.60 -0.90
N GLU A 105 -9.77 4.44 -1.80
CA GLU A 105 -9.65 4.20 -3.25
C GLU A 105 -8.20 4.20 -3.72
N LEU A 106 -7.23 4.54 -2.88
CA LEU A 106 -5.85 4.78 -3.29
C LEU A 106 -4.92 3.78 -2.59
N TYR A 107 -4.24 2.94 -3.36
CA TYR A 107 -3.49 1.80 -2.83
C TYR A 107 -2.06 1.74 -3.38
N SER A 108 -1.11 1.32 -2.55
CA SER A 108 0.23 0.97 -3.02
C SER A 108 0.93 0.06 -2.01
N THR A 109 1.84 -0.78 -2.50
CA THR A 109 2.75 -1.58 -1.69
C THR A 109 4.17 -1.47 -2.24
N SER A 110 5.14 -1.45 -1.33
CA SER A 110 6.54 -1.52 -1.73
C SER A 110 6.92 -2.96 -2.04
N TYR A 111 7.23 -3.27 -3.30
CA TYR A 111 7.74 -4.59 -3.67
C TYR A 111 9.24 -4.75 -3.41
N ALA A 112 9.93 -3.67 -3.03
CA ALA A 112 11.34 -3.66 -2.68
C ALA A 112 11.61 -2.66 -1.54
N ASN A 113 12.88 -2.36 -1.25
CA ASN A 113 13.30 -1.61 -0.05
C ASN A 113 13.77 -0.17 -0.35
N GLY A 114 13.48 0.35 -1.55
CA GLY A 114 13.98 1.65 -2.00
C GLY A 114 15.50 1.69 -2.17
N ALA A 115 16.06 2.91 -2.09
CA ALA A 115 17.50 3.17 -2.24
C ALA A 115 18.34 2.81 -1.01
N ARG A 116 17.75 2.73 0.20
CA ARG A 116 18.44 2.49 1.48
C ARG A 116 19.75 3.29 1.67
N LEU A 117 19.74 4.58 1.31
CA LEU A 117 20.91 5.47 1.35
C LEU A 117 22.10 5.02 0.47
N ASN A 118 21.90 4.08 -0.45
CA ASN A 118 22.90 3.65 -1.41
C ASN A 118 22.60 4.25 -2.80
N PRO A 119 23.42 5.19 -3.30
CA PRO A 119 23.18 5.86 -4.58
C PRO A 119 23.32 4.94 -5.79
N LEU A 120 23.97 3.78 -5.64
CA LEU A 120 24.13 2.77 -6.69
C LEU A 120 23.11 1.63 -6.58
N GLN A 121 22.17 1.71 -5.64
CA GLN A 121 21.19 0.66 -5.39
C GLN A 121 20.37 0.32 -6.64
N TRP A 122 20.12 1.29 -7.51
CA TRP A 122 19.36 1.11 -8.76
C TRP A 122 20.00 0.08 -9.70
N THR A 123 21.32 -0.09 -9.67
CA THR A 123 22.04 -1.06 -10.52
C THR A 123 21.72 -2.51 -10.16
N LEU A 124 21.24 -2.73 -8.93
CA LEU A 124 20.88 -4.04 -8.40
C LEU A 124 19.38 -4.34 -8.58
N TYR A 125 18.60 -3.36 -9.03
CA TYR A 125 17.18 -3.54 -9.29
C TYR A 125 16.98 -4.17 -10.66
N SER A 126 16.40 -5.36 -10.66
CA SER A 126 15.94 -6.06 -11.85
C SER A 126 14.49 -6.50 -11.68
N MET A 127 13.83 -6.83 -12.78
CA MET A 127 12.50 -7.40 -12.72
C MET A 127 12.58 -8.82 -12.17
N LYS A 128 12.03 -9.03 -10.98
CA LYS A 128 11.99 -10.35 -10.33
C LYS A 128 10.58 -10.91 -10.28
N CYS A 129 10.49 -12.24 -10.30
CA CYS A 129 9.22 -12.96 -10.18
C CYS A 129 8.48 -12.61 -8.88
N GLU A 130 9.21 -12.44 -7.77
CA GLU A 130 8.64 -12.04 -6.48
C GLU A 130 7.95 -10.67 -6.53
N TYR A 131 8.54 -9.69 -7.23
CA TYR A 131 7.95 -8.35 -7.38
C TYR A 131 6.67 -8.39 -8.20
N VAL A 132 6.69 -9.14 -9.30
CA VAL A 132 5.50 -9.35 -10.15
C VAL A 132 4.39 -10.03 -9.36
N LYS A 133 4.70 -11.09 -8.61
CA LYS A 133 3.72 -11.82 -7.80
C LYS A 133 3.14 -10.95 -6.69
N GLN A 134 3.94 -10.13 -6.02
CA GLN A 134 3.46 -9.23 -4.98
C GLN A 134 2.53 -8.15 -5.55
N ILE A 135 2.86 -7.55 -6.69
CA ILE A 135 1.96 -6.59 -7.35
C ILE A 135 0.68 -7.26 -7.84
N ARG A 136 0.76 -8.48 -8.39
CA ARG A 136 -0.43 -9.26 -8.75
C ARG A 136 -1.31 -9.55 -7.53
N ALA A 137 -0.70 -9.91 -6.41
CA ALA A 137 -1.40 -10.14 -5.15
C ALA A 137 -2.15 -8.89 -4.69
N LEU A 138 -1.52 -7.71 -4.75
CA LEU A 138 -2.19 -6.44 -4.43
C LEU A 138 -3.36 -6.16 -5.37
N ILE A 139 -3.16 -6.29 -6.69
CA ILE A 139 -4.21 -6.08 -7.70
C ILE A 139 -5.45 -6.91 -7.40
N LEU A 140 -5.25 -8.20 -7.14
CA LEU A 140 -6.34 -9.12 -6.83
C LEU A 140 -6.99 -8.76 -5.49
N ALA A 141 -6.20 -8.54 -4.43
CA ALA A 141 -6.73 -8.22 -3.12
C ALA A 141 -7.58 -6.95 -3.12
N VAL A 142 -7.12 -5.87 -3.78
CA VAL A 142 -7.88 -4.62 -3.91
C VAL A 142 -9.15 -4.83 -4.72
N ARG A 143 -9.08 -5.54 -5.85
CA ARG A 143 -10.26 -5.87 -6.66
C ARG A 143 -11.32 -6.62 -5.85
N TYR A 144 -10.91 -7.65 -5.10
CA TYR A 144 -11.84 -8.43 -4.27
C TYR A 144 -12.39 -7.64 -3.10
N TYR A 145 -11.54 -6.84 -2.45
CA TYR A 145 -11.93 -6.00 -1.33
C TYR A 145 -12.91 -4.89 -1.72
N ALA A 146 -12.65 -4.22 -2.85
CA ALA A 146 -13.45 -3.10 -3.33
C ALA A 146 -14.68 -3.54 -4.14
N ARG A 147 -14.68 -4.76 -4.69
CA ARG A 147 -15.70 -5.28 -5.62
C ARG A 147 -15.89 -4.38 -6.85
N GLN A 148 -14.80 -3.81 -7.34
CA GLN A 148 -14.76 -2.89 -8.49
C GLN A 148 -13.60 -3.24 -9.43
N ASN A 149 -13.56 -2.58 -10.60
CA ASN A 149 -12.36 -2.62 -11.43
C ASN A 149 -11.25 -1.81 -10.76
N VAL A 150 -10.01 -1.99 -11.20
CA VAL A 150 -8.87 -1.26 -10.65
C VAL A 150 -8.08 -0.62 -11.77
N ASP A 151 -7.67 0.62 -11.54
CA ASP A 151 -6.75 1.35 -12.40
C ASP A 151 -5.33 1.20 -11.88
N ILE A 152 -4.35 1.15 -12.78
CA ILE A 152 -2.93 1.02 -12.40
C ILE A 152 -2.14 2.20 -12.93
N VAL A 153 -1.52 2.94 -12.00
CA VAL A 153 -0.58 4.01 -12.31
C VAL A 153 0.82 3.54 -11.93
N ALA A 154 1.67 3.30 -12.94
CA ALA A 154 3.00 2.75 -12.73
C ALA A 154 4.09 3.68 -13.26
N PHE A 155 5.26 3.67 -12.62
CA PHE A 155 6.39 4.51 -13.00
C PHE A 155 7.68 3.70 -13.20
N SER A 156 8.43 3.99 -14.27
CA SER A 156 9.75 3.39 -14.55
C SER A 156 9.69 1.84 -14.53
N LEU A 157 10.54 1.15 -13.76
CA LEU A 157 10.54 -0.32 -13.62
C LEU A 157 9.19 -0.88 -13.12
N GLY A 158 8.37 -0.08 -12.43
CA GLY A 158 7.03 -0.48 -12.05
C GLY A 158 6.12 -0.79 -13.25
N VAL A 159 6.35 -0.16 -14.41
CA VAL A 159 5.54 -0.36 -15.62
C VAL A 159 5.63 -1.81 -16.15
N PRO A 160 6.82 -2.37 -16.46
CA PRO A 160 6.90 -3.76 -16.89
C PRO A 160 6.49 -4.76 -15.79
N ILE A 161 6.75 -4.46 -14.51
CA ILE A 161 6.29 -5.28 -13.38
C ILE A 161 4.76 -5.36 -13.37
N ALA A 162 4.07 -4.22 -13.41
CA ALA A 162 2.62 -4.14 -13.40
C ALA A 162 2.01 -4.81 -14.64
N ARG A 163 2.57 -4.57 -15.83
CA ARG A 163 2.11 -5.20 -17.07
C ARG A 163 2.22 -6.73 -17.01
N LYS A 164 3.32 -7.27 -16.48
CA LYS A 164 3.45 -8.72 -16.31
C LYS A 164 2.50 -9.25 -15.24
N ALA A 165 2.30 -8.52 -14.15
CA ALA A 165 1.36 -8.88 -13.09
C ALA A 165 -0.09 -8.98 -13.58
N ILE A 166 -0.51 -8.10 -14.50
CA ILE A 166 -1.82 -8.13 -15.15
C ILE A 166 -1.97 -9.40 -16.00
N LEU A 167 -0.99 -9.70 -16.86
CA LEU A 167 -1.06 -10.81 -17.81
C LEU A 167 -1.04 -12.21 -17.15
N GLY A 168 -0.49 -12.32 -15.93
CA GLY A 168 -0.23 -13.62 -15.29
C GLY A 168 1.15 -14.15 -15.62
#